data_AF-A0A8J3YI06-F1
#
_entry.id   AF-A0A8J3YI06-F1
#
_cell.length_a   1.000
_cell.length_b   1.000
_cell.length_c   1.000
_cell.angle_alpha   90.00
_cell.angle_beta   90.00
_cell.angle_gamma   90.00
#
_symmetry.space_group_name_H-M   'P 1'
#
loop_
_entity.id
_entity.type
_entity.pdbx_description
1 polymer ?
#
loop_
_entity_poly.entity_id
_entity_poly.type
_entity_poly.pdbx_seq_one_letter_code
_entity_poly.pdbx_strand_id
1 'polypeptide(L)'
;MASATGVEADRQADPLAQVRRLLRHREYRRAVEMIDRRLIGVVAVDTRFPLEDLKTYAYERLSRFGPGPSWRTPVSLRRGNPVSLRRPVTVDLRRLDRAELEQVLRWLLAGEIRAADEALRAGDWTGVVTAAEFAGRIDDRSTRIAAAHARGLYELAVDALDRESPDLDDVLGQLQRAARLAARAGTDPSLGAGPKKLTAGIEEVAAIVERRRARAARVEAVRSVVRRFNRLTEHYADRDQLISHVQLGNARASLAQIRGDVERLLPQHEPDSPASRMLADLRVKIDQYKIQLERIGRTLRAE
;
A
#
# COMPACT_ATOMS: atom_id res chain seq x y z
N MET A 1 -45.24 37.25 21.62
CA MET A 1 -45.53 35.99 20.89
C MET A 1 -44.35 35.72 19.98
N ALA A 2 -43.49 34.76 20.35
CA ALA A 2 -42.28 34.43 19.62
C ALA A 2 -42.61 33.41 18.51
N SER A 3 -42.29 33.75 17.27
CA SER A 3 -42.50 32.90 16.10
C SER A 3 -41.51 31.73 16.10
N ALA A 4 -42.05 30.53 16.35
CA ALA A 4 -41.36 29.26 16.31
C ALA A 4 -41.26 28.70 14.88
N THR A 5 -40.69 29.45 13.94
CA THR A 5 -40.57 29.01 12.53
C THR A 5 -39.12 28.78 12.07
N GLY A 6 -38.12 29.03 12.92
CA GLY A 6 -36.71 28.87 12.57
C GLY A 6 -36.06 27.53 12.94
N VAL A 7 -36.71 26.67 13.72
CA VAL A 7 -36.07 25.48 14.35
C VAL A 7 -36.51 24.14 13.74
N GLU A 8 -37.58 24.11 12.92
CA GLU A 8 -38.08 22.86 12.32
C GLU A 8 -37.52 22.54 10.93
N ALA A 9 -36.95 23.53 10.23
CA ALA A 9 -36.33 23.32 8.92
C ALA A 9 -34.99 22.55 8.97
N ASP A 10 -34.38 22.44 10.15
CA ASP A 10 -33.07 21.79 10.35
C ASP A 10 -33.18 20.29 10.74
N ARG A 11 -34.40 19.73 10.79
CA ARG A 11 -34.67 18.37 11.33
C ARG A 11 -35.07 17.31 10.31
N GLN A 12 -35.25 17.65 9.04
CA GLN A 12 -35.45 16.66 7.98
C GLN A 12 -34.15 16.44 7.20
N ALA A 13 -33.12 15.96 7.90
CA ALA A 13 -31.99 15.35 7.21
C ALA A 13 -32.52 14.25 6.29
N ASP A 14 -32.20 14.32 5.00
CA ASP A 14 -32.54 13.32 4.00
C ASP A 14 -32.33 11.91 4.59
N PRO A 15 -33.39 11.11 4.78
CA PRO A 15 -33.28 9.79 5.39
C PRO A 15 -32.22 8.92 4.72
N LEU A 16 -32.00 9.11 3.43
CA LEU A 16 -30.96 8.44 2.68
C LEU A 16 -29.54 8.89 3.08
N ALA A 17 -29.30 10.18 3.22
CA ALA A 17 -28.04 10.73 3.72
C ALA A 17 -27.71 10.23 5.14
N GLN A 18 -28.73 10.09 5.99
CA GLN A 18 -28.56 9.57 7.34
C GLN A 18 -28.23 8.07 7.34
N VAL A 19 -28.81 7.25 6.45
CA VAL A 19 -28.41 5.84 6.27
C VAL A 19 -26.95 5.73 5.82
N ARG A 20 -26.50 6.54 4.86
CA ARG A 20 -25.08 6.59 4.45
C ARG A 20 -24.15 6.89 5.63
N ARG A 21 -24.51 7.88 6.44
CA ARG A 21 -23.76 8.25 7.65
C ARG A 21 -23.66 7.09 8.63
N LEU A 22 -24.77 6.40 8.92
CA LEU A 22 -24.78 5.27 9.84
C LEU A 22 -23.92 4.10 9.32
N LEU A 23 -24.00 3.78 8.03
CA LEU A 23 -23.17 2.74 7.42
C LEU A 23 -21.67 3.11 7.45
N ARG A 24 -21.32 4.37 7.20
CA ARG A 24 -19.95 4.91 7.34
C ARG A 24 -19.38 4.70 8.73
N HIS A 25 -20.17 4.95 9.77
CA HIS A 25 -19.74 4.78 11.17
C HIS A 25 -19.89 3.35 11.68
N ARG A 26 -20.17 2.37 10.80
CA ARG A 26 -20.38 0.96 11.16
C ARG A 26 -21.56 0.77 12.15
N GLU A 27 -22.49 1.70 12.19
CA GLU A 27 -23.73 1.63 12.98
C GLU A 27 -24.79 0.81 12.23
N TYR A 28 -24.44 -0.40 11.82
CA TYR A 28 -25.24 -1.23 10.90
C TYR A 28 -26.66 -1.51 11.42
N ARG A 29 -26.83 -1.72 12.73
CA ARG A 29 -28.14 -1.90 13.35
C ARG A 29 -29.05 -0.68 13.17
N ARG A 30 -28.52 0.52 13.45
CA ARG A 30 -29.28 1.77 13.29
C ARG A 30 -29.57 2.05 11.82
N ALA A 31 -28.64 1.71 10.92
CA ALA A 31 -28.88 1.81 9.49
C ALA A 31 -30.05 0.92 9.05
N VAL A 32 -30.06 -0.36 9.46
CA VAL A 32 -31.17 -1.30 9.18
C VAL A 32 -32.49 -0.79 9.77
N GLU A 33 -32.51 -0.40 11.05
CA GLU A 33 -33.71 0.16 11.69
C GLU A 33 -34.24 1.39 10.96
N MET A 34 -33.35 2.21 10.39
CA MET A 34 -33.71 3.40 9.65
C MET A 34 -34.24 3.07 8.25
N ILE A 35 -33.64 2.11 7.55
CA ILE A 35 -34.11 1.62 6.26
C ILE A 35 -35.54 1.08 6.39
N ASP A 36 -35.79 0.24 7.41
CA ASP A 36 -37.09 -0.40 7.60
C ASP A 36 -38.19 0.55 8.10
N ARG A 37 -37.83 1.61 8.84
CA ARG A 37 -38.82 2.55 9.40
C ARG A 37 -39.11 3.75 8.51
N ARG A 38 -38.11 4.25 7.77
CA ARG A 38 -38.17 5.57 7.14
C ARG A 38 -38.04 5.57 5.62
N LEU A 39 -37.46 4.52 5.01
CA LEU A 39 -37.29 4.49 3.56
C LEU A 39 -38.47 3.86 2.80
N ILE A 40 -39.35 3.12 3.47
CA ILE A 40 -40.54 2.51 2.84
C ILE A 40 -41.46 3.58 2.21
N GLY A 41 -41.55 4.79 2.79
CA GLY A 41 -42.37 5.88 2.24
C GLY A 41 -41.65 6.84 1.28
N VAL A 42 -40.31 6.87 1.30
CA VAL A 42 -39.50 7.83 0.51
C VAL A 42 -39.15 7.29 -0.87
N VAL A 43 -39.01 5.97 -1.00
CA VAL A 43 -38.58 5.30 -2.24
C VAL A 43 -39.71 5.19 -3.28
N ALA A 44 -40.97 5.44 -2.88
CA ALA A 44 -42.11 5.45 -3.80
C ALA A 44 -42.01 6.51 -4.92
N VAL A 45 -41.06 7.46 -4.81
CA VAL A 45 -40.87 8.58 -5.75
C VAL A 45 -39.71 8.35 -6.73
N ASP A 46 -38.75 7.47 -6.42
CA ASP A 46 -37.57 7.22 -7.26
C ASP A 46 -37.40 5.72 -7.55
N THR A 47 -37.94 5.28 -8.69
CA THR A 47 -37.95 3.87 -9.15
C THR A 47 -36.56 3.32 -9.48
N ARG A 48 -35.50 4.14 -9.44
CA ARG A 48 -34.11 3.71 -9.73
C ARG A 48 -33.31 3.36 -8.47
N PHE A 49 -33.89 3.52 -7.28
CA PHE A 49 -33.20 3.26 -6.02
C PHE A 49 -33.23 1.76 -5.64
N PRO A 50 -32.07 1.10 -5.43
CA PRO A 50 -31.98 -0.33 -5.17
C PRO A 50 -32.30 -0.64 -3.68
N LEU A 51 -33.52 -0.39 -3.22
CA LEU A 51 -33.90 -0.51 -1.80
C LEU A 51 -33.70 -1.92 -1.24
N GLU A 52 -34.14 -2.94 -1.97
CA GLU A 52 -34.02 -4.33 -1.52
C GLU A 52 -32.56 -4.81 -1.50
N ASP A 53 -31.74 -4.36 -2.47
CA ASP A 53 -30.32 -4.67 -2.47
C ASP A 53 -29.57 -3.90 -1.37
N LEU A 54 -29.98 -2.66 -1.07
CA LEU A 54 -29.45 -1.88 0.04
C LEU A 54 -29.79 -2.53 1.40
N LYS A 55 -31.02 -3.02 1.57
CA LYS A 55 -31.37 -3.84 2.74
C LYS A 55 -30.47 -5.04 2.82
N THR A 56 -30.41 -5.85 1.76
CA THR A 56 -29.58 -7.05 1.68
C THR A 56 -28.11 -6.75 2.06
N TYR A 57 -27.55 -5.67 1.53
CA TYR A 57 -26.23 -5.15 1.88
C TYR A 57 -26.11 -4.80 3.37
N ALA A 58 -27.03 -4.00 3.92
CA ALA A 58 -26.98 -3.57 5.32
C ALA A 58 -27.07 -4.77 6.30
N TYR A 59 -27.88 -5.77 5.96
CA TYR A 59 -27.99 -7.02 6.71
C TYR A 59 -26.75 -7.92 6.54
N GLU A 60 -26.15 -8.01 5.35
CA GLU A 60 -24.85 -8.68 5.14
C GLU A 60 -23.78 -8.05 6.04
N ARG A 61 -23.69 -6.72 6.08
CA ARG A 61 -22.73 -6.00 6.92
C ARG A 61 -22.99 -6.19 8.41
N LEU A 62 -24.26 -6.16 8.84
CA LEU A 62 -24.65 -6.45 10.22
C LEU A 62 -24.27 -7.88 10.62
N SER A 63 -24.48 -8.86 9.73
CA SER A 63 -24.10 -10.26 9.93
C SER A 63 -22.60 -10.43 10.10
N ARG A 64 -21.83 -9.80 9.19
CA ARG A 64 -20.38 -9.98 9.11
C ARG A 64 -19.63 -9.20 10.18
N PHE A 65 -20.17 -8.06 10.62
CA PHE A 65 -19.49 -7.11 11.50
C PHE A 65 -20.25 -6.82 12.80
N GLY A 66 -21.30 -7.58 13.14
CA GLY A 66 -22.03 -7.46 14.41
C GLY A 66 -22.00 -8.75 15.25
N PRO A 67 -21.86 -8.70 16.60
CA PRO A 67 -21.27 -7.67 17.47
C PRO A 67 -19.99 -8.09 18.22
N GLY A 68 -19.18 -7.10 18.62
CA GLY A 68 -18.11 -7.19 19.62
C GLY A 68 -18.60 -7.13 21.09
N PRO A 69 -17.68 -7.10 22.08
CA PRO A 69 -17.78 -7.77 23.40
C PRO A 69 -18.84 -7.32 24.42
N SER A 70 -19.74 -6.39 24.10
CA SER A 70 -20.78 -5.91 25.03
C SER A 70 -22.16 -6.56 24.83
N TRP A 71 -22.27 -7.66 24.08
CA TRP A 71 -23.56 -8.32 23.81
C TRP A 71 -23.83 -9.55 24.68
N ARG A 72 -25.04 -9.57 25.28
CA ARG A 72 -25.63 -10.71 26.02
C ARG A 72 -26.47 -11.67 25.14
N THR A 73 -26.55 -11.48 23.83
CA THR A 73 -27.29 -12.44 22.97
C THR A 73 -26.77 -12.44 21.52
N PRO A 74 -26.34 -13.59 20.95
CA PRO A 74 -25.89 -13.66 19.56
C PRO A 74 -27.05 -13.48 18.57
N VAL A 75 -26.83 -12.70 17.51
CA VAL A 75 -27.79 -12.49 16.43
C VAL A 75 -27.69 -13.66 15.45
N SER A 76 -28.53 -14.68 15.62
CA SER A 76 -28.56 -15.83 14.70
C SER A 76 -29.32 -15.47 13.42
N LEU A 77 -28.60 -15.12 12.37
CA LEU A 77 -29.15 -15.01 11.01
C LEU A 77 -29.19 -16.41 10.37
N ARG A 78 -30.14 -17.24 10.79
CA ARG A 78 -30.50 -18.44 10.01
C ARG A 78 -31.37 -18.02 8.83
N ARG A 79 -31.11 -18.59 7.64
CA ARG A 79 -31.96 -18.45 6.45
C ARG A 79 -33.43 -18.59 6.87
N GLY A 80 -34.19 -17.50 6.74
CA GLY A 80 -35.64 -17.51 6.90
C GLY A 80 -36.22 -17.10 8.26
N ASN A 81 -35.46 -16.66 9.27
CA ASN A 81 -36.06 -16.13 10.51
C ASN A 81 -35.55 -14.71 10.88
N PRO A 82 -36.43 -13.69 10.91
CA PRO A 82 -36.06 -12.32 11.25
C PRO A 82 -35.83 -12.14 12.75
N VAL A 83 -34.72 -11.49 13.09
CA VAL A 83 -34.42 -11.05 14.46
C VAL A 83 -35.23 -9.77 14.74
N SER A 84 -35.75 -9.69 15.96
CA SER A 84 -36.69 -8.70 16.51
C SER A 84 -36.40 -7.23 16.20
N LEU A 85 -36.74 -6.85 14.98
CA LEU A 85 -37.39 -5.58 14.67
C LEU A 85 -38.89 -5.82 14.89
N ARG A 86 -39.66 -4.85 15.39
CA ARG A 86 -41.09 -5.03 15.77
C ARG A 86 -42.03 -5.51 14.64
N ARG A 87 -41.50 -5.80 13.44
CA ARG A 87 -42.17 -6.47 12.33
C ARG A 87 -41.21 -7.49 11.70
N PRO A 88 -41.66 -8.70 11.34
CA PRO A 88 -40.85 -9.66 10.60
C PRO A 88 -40.54 -9.07 9.22
N VAL A 89 -39.27 -8.73 8.97
CA VAL A 89 -38.80 -8.36 7.64
C VAL A 89 -38.15 -9.60 7.04
N THR A 90 -38.80 -10.21 6.06
CA THR A 90 -38.24 -11.30 5.27
C THR A 90 -37.20 -10.72 4.34
N VAL A 91 -35.96 -10.58 4.81
CA VAL A 91 -34.85 -10.21 3.94
C VAL A 91 -34.32 -11.49 3.31
N ASP A 92 -34.39 -11.56 1.99
CA ASP A 92 -33.66 -12.59 1.26
C ASP A 92 -32.16 -12.30 1.46
N LEU A 93 -31.51 -13.06 2.33
CA LEU A 93 -30.05 -13.04 2.52
C LEU A 93 -29.34 -13.67 1.31
N ARG A 94 -29.88 -13.50 0.10
CA ARG A 94 -29.19 -13.79 -1.14
C ARG A 94 -27.89 -13.01 -1.14
N ARG A 95 -26.81 -13.66 -1.56
CA ARG A 95 -25.58 -12.92 -1.83
C ARG A 95 -25.88 -12.03 -3.02
N LEU A 96 -25.78 -10.72 -2.82
CA LEU A 96 -25.82 -9.78 -3.93
C LEU A 96 -24.82 -10.26 -4.98
N ASP A 97 -25.30 -10.40 -6.21
CA ASP A 97 -24.38 -10.61 -7.30
C ASP A 97 -23.49 -9.36 -7.45
N ARG A 98 -22.49 -9.49 -8.32
CA ARG A 98 -21.52 -8.42 -8.49
C ARG A 98 -22.15 -7.12 -9.02
N ALA A 99 -23.11 -7.22 -9.93
CA ALA A 99 -23.73 -6.05 -10.55
C ALA A 99 -24.64 -5.33 -9.55
N GLU A 100 -25.43 -6.10 -8.80
CA GLU A 100 -26.29 -5.60 -7.71
C GLU A 100 -25.45 -4.90 -6.63
N LEU A 101 -24.34 -5.53 -6.21
CA LEU A 101 -23.41 -4.92 -5.25
C LEU A 101 -22.81 -3.61 -5.78
N GLU A 102 -22.33 -3.57 -7.03
CA GLU A 102 -21.78 -2.35 -7.61
C GLU A 102 -22.85 -1.25 -7.73
N GLN A 103 -24.12 -1.58 -7.96
CA GLN A 103 -25.20 -0.60 -7.98
C GLN A 103 -25.44 0.01 -6.59
N VAL A 104 -25.49 -0.82 -5.54
CA VAL A 104 -25.59 -0.35 -4.15
C VAL A 104 -24.37 0.50 -3.77
N LEU A 105 -23.17 0.07 -4.13
CA LEU A 105 -21.94 0.80 -3.83
C LEU A 105 -21.84 2.11 -4.58
N ARG A 106 -22.24 2.17 -5.87
CA ARG A 106 -22.34 3.45 -6.62
C ARG A 106 -23.22 4.46 -5.89
N TRP A 107 -24.31 3.98 -5.29
CA TRP A 107 -25.21 4.84 -4.54
C TRP A 107 -24.65 5.24 -3.16
N LEU A 108 -24.04 4.31 -2.42
CA LEU A 108 -23.46 4.56 -1.10
C LEU A 108 -22.25 5.51 -1.17
N LEU A 109 -21.42 5.32 -2.19
CA LEU A 109 -20.16 6.01 -2.41
C LEU A 109 -20.30 7.20 -3.36
N ALA A 110 -21.52 7.65 -3.67
CA ALA A 110 -21.76 8.67 -4.69
C ALA A 110 -21.03 10.00 -4.42
N GLY A 111 -20.77 10.35 -3.15
CA GLY A 111 -19.98 11.53 -2.81
C GLY A 111 -18.50 11.34 -3.13
N GLU A 112 -17.96 10.20 -2.72
CA GLU A 112 -16.56 9.83 -2.90
C GLU A 112 -16.21 9.55 -4.37
N ILE A 113 -17.13 8.94 -5.12
CA ILE A 113 -16.99 8.75 -6.56
C ILE A 113 -16.94 10.11 -7.27
N ARG A 114 -17.82 11.05 -6.91
CA ARG A 114 -17.81 12.40 -7.48
C ARG A 114 -16.51 13.15 -7.16
N ALA A 115 -16.08 13.11 -5.90
CA ALA A 115 -14.82 13.72 -5.47
C ALA A 115 -13.60 13.11 -6.21
N ALA A 116 -13.57 11.78 -6.36
CA ALA A 116 -12.52 11.11 -7.11
C ALA A 116 -12.56 11.49 -8.61
N ASP A 117 -13.74 11.53 -9.23
CA ASP A 117 -13.90 11.91 -10.64
C ASP A 117 -13.53 13.40 -10.88
N GLU A 118 -13.84 14.30 -9.95
CA GLU A 118 -13.44 15.72 -9.99
C GLU A 118 -11.92 15.85 -9.88
N ALA A 119 -11.31 15.19 -8.90
CA ALA A 119 -9.87 15.17 -8.71
C ALA A 119 -9.12 14.57 -9.92
N LEU A 120 -9.65 13.49 -10.52
CA LEU A 120 -9.11 12.90 -11.76
C LEU A 120 -9.12 13.90 -12.92
N ARG A 121 -10.20 14.69 -13.09
CA ARG A 121 -10.27 15.72 -14.14
C ARG A 121 -9.33 16.89 -13.87
N ALA A 122 -9.10 17.22 -12.61
CA ALA A 122 -8.20 18.29 -12.20
C ALA A 122 -6.71 17.87 -12.21
N GLY A 123 -6.41 16.58 -12.35
CA GLY A 123 -5.04 16.05 -12.20
C GLY A 123 -4.56 16.04 -10.74
N ASP A 124 -5.46 16.15 -9.75
CA ASP A 124 -5.12 16.10 -8.33
C ASP A 124 -5.07 14.63 -7.85
N TRP A 125 -3.94 13.97 -8.07
CA TRP A 125 -3.77 12.55 -7.73
C TRP A 125 -3.85 12.28 -6.23
N THR A 126 -3.42 13.23 -5.39
CA THR A 126 -3.56 13.12 -3.93
C THR A 126 -5.03 13.18 -3.52
N GLY A 127 -5.82 14.06 -4.13
CA GLY A 127 -7.27 14.13 -3.95
C GLY A 127 -7.97 12.84 -4.36
N VAL A 128 -7.56 12.22 -5.49
CA VAL A 128 -8.09 10.93 -5.94
C VAL A 128 -7.84 9.82 -4.91
N VAL A 129 -6.61 9.69 -4.44
CA VAL A 129 -6.26 8.68 -3.42
C VAL A 129 -7.04 8.93 -2.13
N THR A 130 -7.13 10.18 -1.68
CA THR A 130 -7.86 10.55 -0.46
C THR A 130 -9.35 10.17 -0.55
N ALA A 131 -10.01 10.51 -1.66
CA ALA A 131 -11.40 10.17 -1.90
C ALA A 131 -11.62 8.64 -1.94
N ALA A 132 -10.71 7.91 -2.60
CA ALA A 132 -10.79 6.46 -2.69
C ALA A 132 -10.54 5.75 -1.35
N GLU A 133 -9.61 6.24 -0.53
CA GLU A 133 -9.38 5.72 0.81
C GLU A 133 -10.57 5.99 1.73
N PHE A 134 -11.21 7.16 1.61
CA PHE A 134 -12.44 7.45 2.34
C PHE A 134 -13.58 6.51 1.94
N ALA A 135 -13.75 6.25 0.65
CA ALA A 135 -14.70 5.24 0.16
C ALA A 135 -14.41 3.84 0.72
N GLY A 136 -13.14 3.43 0.77
CA GLY A 136 -12.72 2.14 1.32
C GLY A 136 -13.06 1.95 2.81
N ARG A 137 -13.26 3.03 3.58
CA ARG A 137 -13.73 2.93 4.98
C ARG A 137 -15.17 2.43 5.07
N ILE A 138 -15.96 2.66 4.03
CA ILE A 138 -17.35 2.20 3.90
C ILE A 138 -17.34 0.77 3.37
N ASP A 139 -16.82 0.62 2.15
CA ASP A 139 -16.68 -0.67 1.49
C ASP A 139 -15.60 -0.56 0.41
N ASP A 140 -14.66 -1.48 0.45
CA ASP A 140 -13.54 -1.49 -0.49
C ASP A 140 -13.85 -2.29 -1.76
N ARG A 141 -15.01 -2.95 -1.87
CA ARG A 141 -15.33 -3.83 -3.00
C ARG A 141 -15.62 -3.10 -4.31
N SER A 142 -15.89 -1.79 -4.29
CA SER A 142 -16.23 -1.03 -5.49
C SER A 142 -15.08 -1.02 -6.50
N THR A 143 -15.34 -1.58 -7.69
CA THR A 143 -14.40 -1.66 -8.82
C THR A 143 -14.09 -0.30 -9.40
N ARG A 144 -15.07 0.62 -9.47
CA ARG A 144 -14.88 1.99 -9.96
C ARG A 144 -13.94 2.78 -9.06
N ILE A 145 -14.15 2.73 -7.75
CA ILE A 145 -13.21 3.33 -6.78
C ILE A 145 -11.85 2.66 -6.85
N ALA A 146 -11.80 1.33 -7.00
CA ALA A 146 -10.54 0.61 -7.19
C ALA A 146 -9.75 1.11 -8.40
N ALA A 147 -10.43 1.34 -9.54
CA ALA A 147 -9.80 1.85 -10.75
C ALA A 147 -9.26 3.27 -10.56
N ALA A 148 -10.05 4.17 -9.97
CA ALA A 148 -9.62 5.54 -9.67
C ALA A 148 -8.42 5.55 -8.70
N HIS A 149 -8.48 4.75 -7.64
CA HIS A 149 -7.40 4.61 -6.67
C HIS A 149 -6.12 4.07 -7.30
N ALA A 150 -6.23 3.01 -8.11
CA ALA A 150 -5.10 2.46 -8.83
C ALA A 150 -4.43 3.51 -9.72
N ARG A 151 -5.23 4.32 -10.43
CA ARG A 151 -4.71 5.41 -11.25
C ARG A 151 -4.01 6.48 -10.42
N GLY A 152 -4.63 6.94 -9.34
CA GLY A 152 -4.02 7.94 -8.46
C GLY A 152 -2.69 7.48 -7.85
N LEU A 153 -2.62 6.23 -7.36
CA LEU A 153 -1.37 5.67 -6.84
C LEU A 153 -0.29 5.51 -7.92
N TYR A 154 -0.69 5.10 -9.13
CA TYR A 154 0.24 4.98 -10.25
C TYR A 154 0.86 6.34 -10.60
N GLU A 155 0.05 7.39 -10.73
CA GLU A 155 0.55 8.73 -11.09
C GLU A 155 1.43 9.32 -9.98
N LEU A 156 1.03 9.17 -8.70
CA LEU A 156 1.88 9.61 -7.58
C LEU A 156 3.23 8.87 -7.55
N ALA A 157 3.24 7.57 -7.90
CA ALA A 157 4.47 6.80 -7.99
C ALA A 157 5.37 7.25 -9.15
N VAL A 158 4.77 7.62 -10.29
CA VAL A 158 5.50 8.20 -11.44
C VAL A 158 6.08 9.57 -11.06
N ASP A 159 5.28 10.47 -10.51
CA ASP A 159 5.72 11.79 -10.05
C ASP A 159 6.82 11.69 -8.99
N ALA A 160 6.75 10.69 -8.11
CA ALA A 160 7.78 10.45 -7.11
C ALA A 160 9.11 10.04 -7.75
N LEU A 161 9.10 9.28 -8.85
CA LEU A 161 10.31 8.82 -9.55
C LEU A 161 11.08 9.92 -10.28
N ASP A 162 10.43 11.04 -10.58
CA ASP A 162 11.05 12.21 -11.21
C ASP A 162 11.76 13.13 -10.22
N ARG A 163 11.61 12.88 -8.91
CA ARG A 163 12.34 13.60 -7.86
C ARG A 163 13.82 13.20 -7.85
N GLU A 164 14.68 14.09 -7.37
CA GLU A 164 16.14 13.89 -7.34
C GLU A 164 16.57 12.68 -6.49
N SER A 165 15.86 12.40 -5.40
CA SER A 165 16.13 11.27 -4.50
C SER A 165 14.82 10.59 -4.11
N PRO A 166 14.26 9.73 -4.98
CA PRO A 166 13.02 9.03 -4.71
C PRO A 166 13.23 7.94 -3.65
N ASP A 167 12.27 7.79 -2.74
CA ASP A 167 12.17 6.60 -1.91
C ASP A 167 11.63 5.44 -2.77
N LEU A 168 12.55 4.62 -3.29
CA LEU A 168 12.22 3.52 -4.18
C LEU A 168 11.38 2.43 -3.51
N ASP A 169 11.46 2.28 -2.19
CA ASP A 169 10.66 1.31 -1.44
C ASP A 169 9.21 1.78 -1.31
N ASP A 170 9.00 3.07 -1.02
CA ASP A 170 7.66 3.67 -1.01
C ASP A 170 7.01 3.60 -2.40
N VAL A 171 7.74 4.00 -3.45
CA VAL A 171 7.26 3.93 -4.85
C VAL A 171 6.84 2.49 -5.21
N LEU A 172 7.67 1.49 -4.89
CA LEU A 172 7.35 0.10 -5.17
C LEU A 172 6.10 -0.36 -4.40
N GLY A 173 5.97 0.04 -3.13
CA GLY A 173 4.79 -0.23 -2.32
C GLY A 173 3.51 0.36 -2.92
N GLN A 174 3.57 1.60 -3.40
CA GLN A 174 2.46 2.26 -4.10
C GLN A 174 2.09 1.52 -5.39
N LEU A 175 3.07 1.14 -6.22
CA LEU A 175 2.84 0.39 -7.46
C LEU A 175 2.23 -0.99 -7.21
N GLN A 176 2.70 -1.73 -6.19
CA GLN A 176 2.11 -3.02 -5.81
C GLN A 176 0.66 -2.87 -5.33
N ARG A 177 0.35 -1.82 -4.57
CA ARG A 177 -1.02 -1.50 -4.17
C ARG A 177 -1.88 -1.13 -5.39
N ALA A 178 -1.36 -0.31 -6.30
CA ALA A 178 -2.02 0.05 -7.55
C ALA A 178 -2.33 -1.18 -8.41
N ALA A 179 -1.38 -2.11 -8.56
CA ALA A 179 -1.54 -3.33 -9.37
C ALA A 179 -2.69 -4.20 -8.86
N ARG A 180 -2.76 -4.41 -7.53
CA ARG A 180 -3.85 -5.17 -6.90
C ARG A 180 -5.22 -4.53 -7.15
N LEU A 181 -5.29 -3.20 -7.05
CA LEU A 181 -6.53 -2.45 -7.27
C LEU A 181 -6.94 -2.45 -8.76
N ALA A 182 -5.98 -2.30 -9.67
CA ALA A 182 -6.19 -2.37 -11.12
C ALA A 182 -6.65 -3.76 -11.56
N ALA A 183 -6.04 -4.83 -11.03
CA ALA A 183 -6.45 -6.20 -11.28
C ALA A 183 -7.89 -6.46 -10.81
N ARG A 184 -8.24 -5.99 -9.61
CA ARG A 184 -9.62 -6.07 -9.10
C ARG A 184 -10.59 -5.32 -10.02
N ALA A 185 -10.28 -4.10 -10.40
CA ALA A 185 -11.10 -3.32 -11.34
C ALA A 185 -11.20 -3.99 -12.72
N GLY A 186 -10.15 -4.64 -13.21
CA GLY A 186 -10.10 -5.29 -14.52
C GLY A 186 -10.99 -6.54 -14.65
N THR A 187 -11.55 -7.01 -13.54
CA THR A 187 -12.59 -8.03 -13.57
C THR A 187 -13.96 -7.44 -13.96
N ASP A 188 -14.13 -6.11 -13.94
CA ASP A 188 -15.41 -5.43 -14.23
C ASP A 188 -15.50 -5.09 -15.73
N PRO A 189 -16.41 -5.70 -16.48
CA PRO A 189 -16.55 -5.41 -17.91
C PRO A 189 -17.01 -3.97 -18.19
N SER A 190 -17.70 -3.31 -17.26
CA SER A 190 -18.20 -1.95 -17.46
C SER A 190 -17.11 -0.88 -17.48
N LEU A 191 -15.93 -1.19 -16.94
CA LEU A 191 -14.76 -0.30 -16.93
C LEU A 191 -13.88 -0.45 -18.20
N GLY A 192 -14.25 -1.36 -19.10
CA GLY A 192 -13.53 -1.60 -20.35
C GLY A 192 -12.08 -2.05 -20.14
N ALA A 193 -11.22 -1.75 -21.12
CA ALA A 193 -9.81 -2.18 -21.10
C ALA A 193 -8.89 -1.30 -20.22
N GLY A 194 -9.40 -0.19 -19.67
CA GLY A 194 -8.61 0.79 -18.93
C GLY A 194 -7.79 0.19 -17.78
N PRO A 195 -8.41 -0.56 -16.84
CA PRO A 195 -7.68 -1.18 -15.73
C PRO A 195 -6.62 -2.19 -16.18
N LYS A 196 -6.87 -2.96 -17.25
CA LYS A 196 -5.89 -3.91 -17.78
C LYS A 196 -4.67 -3.21 -18.39
N LYS A 197 -4.89 -2.12 -19.12
CA LYS A 197 -3.79 -1.27 -19.64
C LYS A 197 -2.99 -0.65 -18.49
N LEU A 198 -3.66 -0.22 -17.43
CA LEU A 198 -3.01 0.32 -16.24
C LEU A 198 -2.11 -0.72 -15.56
N THR A 199 -2.56 -1.99 -15.45
CA THR A 199 -1.72 -3.07 -14.91
C THR A 199 -0.41 -3.22 -15.69
N ALA A 200 -0.45 -3.22 -17.01
CA ALA A 200 0.76 -3.31 -17.83
C ALA A 200 1.70 -2.11 -17.61
N GLY A 201 1.15 -0.89 -17.54
CA GLY A 201 1.95 0.31 -17.24
C GLY A 201 2.58 0.27 -15.83
N ILE A 202 1.87 -0.29 -14.85
CA ILE A 202 2.41 -0.49 -13.49
C ILE A 202 3.58 -1.47 -13.51
N GLU A 203 3.47 -2.58 -14.24
CA GLU A 203 4.55 -3.58 -14.36
C GLU A 203 5.81 -2.98 -14.99
N GLU A 204 5.66 -2.16 -16.02
CA GLU A 204 6.77 -1.47 -16.67
C GLU A 204 7.49 -0.51 -15.71
N VAL A 205 6.73 0.32 -15.00
CA VAL A 205 7.31 1.26 -14.02
C VAL A 205 7.95 0.50 -12.85
N ALA A 206 7.32 -0.56 -12.35
CA ALA A 206 7.90 -1.40 -11.30
C ALA A 206 9.23 -2.03 -11.74
N ALA A 207 9.35 -2.46 -12.99
CA ALA A 207 10.62 -2.96 -13.53
C ALA A 207 11.70 -1.86 -13.60
N ILE A 208 11.33 -0.61 -13.89
CA ILE A 208 12.26 0.54 -13.81
C ILE A 208 12.73 0.75 -12.37
N VAL A 209 11.82 0.71 -11.39
CA VAL A 209 12.14 0.86 -9.96
C VAL A 209 13.12 -0.22 -9.51
N GLU A 210 12.87 -1.48 -9.85
CA GLU A 210 13.74 -2.60 -9.49
C GLU A 210 15.14 -2.47 -10.11
N ARG A 211 15.23 -2.01 -11.37
CA ARG A 211 16.53 -1.72 -12.00
C ARG A 211 17.28 -0.59 -11.27
N ARG A 212 16.59 0.48 -10.87
CA ARG A 212 17.18 1.58 -10.06
C ARG A 212 17.63 1.07 -8.69
N ARG A 213 16.82 0.26 -8.02
CA ARG A 213 17.14 -0.37 -6.73
C ARG A 213 18.37 -1.26 -6.82
N ALA A 214 18.43 -2.13 -7.83
CA ALA A 214 19.59 -2.98 -8.08
C ALA A 214 20.86 -2.15 -8.32
N ARG A 215 20.76 -1.06 -9.08
CA ARG A 215 21.89 -0.15 -9.30
C ARG A 215 22.34 0.52 -8.00
N ALA A 216 21.42 1.04 -7.18
CA ALA A 216 21.74 1.65 -5.90
C ALA A 216 22.39 0.64 -4.93
N ALA A 217 21.85 -0.58 -4.85
CA ALA A 217 22.40 -1.67 -4.04
C ALA A 217 23.83 -2.04 -4.47
N ARG A 218 24.12 -2.08 -5.78
CA ARG A 218 25.48 -2.31 -6.29
C ARG A 218 26.45 -1.20 -5.87
N VAL A 219 26.05 0.07 -6.00
CA VAL A 219 26.87 1.22 -5.56
C VAL A 219 27.16 1.13 -4.06
N GLU A 220 26.15 0.82 -3.25
CA GLU A 220 26.33 0.71 -1.80
C GLU A 220 27.18 -0.51 -1.41
N ALA A 221 27.09 -1.62 -2.14
CA ALA A 221 27.97 -2.77 -1.93
C ALA A 221 29.45 -2.40 -2.14
N VAL A 222 29.75 -1.68 -3.23
CA VAL A 222 31.11 -1.17 -3.49
C VAL A 222 31.55 -0.22 -2.38
N ARG A 223 30.70 0.75 -1.99
CA ARG A 223 31.01 1.69 -0.91
C ARG A 223 31.26 0.97 0.41
N SER A 224 30.48 -0.05 0.73
CA SER A 224 30.63 -0.86 1.94
C SER A 224 31.97 -1.60 1.97
N VAL A 225 32.38 -2.18 0.85
CA VAL A 225 33.69 -2.84 0.71
C VAL A 225 34.85 -1.85 0.89
N VAL A 226 34.78 -0.67 0.26
CA VAL A 226 35.77 0.41 0.45
C VAL A 226 35.83 0.85 1.91
N ARG A 227 34.67 1.10 2.55
CA ARG A 227 34.61 1.48 3.97
C ARG A 227 35.21 0.41 4.88
N ARG A 228 34.95 -0.86 4.63
CA ARG A 228 35.56 -1.96 5.41
C ARG A 228 37.07 -2.01 5.25
N PHE A 229 37.57 -1.80 4.02
CA PHE A 229 39.02 -1.73 3.79
C PHE A 229 39.65 -0.54 4.52
N ASN A 230 39.08 0.67 4.38
CA ASN A 230 39.61 1.86 5.06
C ASN A 230 39.63 1.69 6.57
N ARG A 231 38.55 1.17 7.18
CA ARG A 231 38.51 0.87 8.61
C ARG A 231 39.57 -0.15 9.02
N LEU A 232 39.79 -1.19 8.20
CA LEU A 232 40.83 -2.19 8.47
C LEU A 232 42.21 -1.56 8.43
N THR A 233 42.48 -0.71 7.44
CA THR A 233 43.77 -0.02 7.32
C THR A 233 43.97 0.99 8.42
N GLU A 234 42.93 1.73 8.83
CA GLU A 234 42.98 2.69 9.95
C GLU A 234 43.21 1.97 11.28
N HIS A 235 42.48 0.87 11.53
CA HIS A 235 42.59 0.11 12.77
C HIS A 235 43.97 -0.53 12.96
N TYR A 236 44.68 -0.83 11.88
CA TYR A 236 46.01 -1.45 11.94
C TYR A 236 47.10 -0.53 11.36
N ALA A 237 46.82 0.77 11.24
CA ALA A 237 47.79 1.78 10.78
C ALA A 237 48.90 1.99 11.82
N ASP A 238 48.55 1.87 13.09
CA ASP A 238 49.50 1.94 14.19
C ASP A 238 50.20 0.58 14.36
N ARG A 239 51.51 0.55 14.13
CA ARG A 239 52.31 -0.70 14.25
C ARG A 239 52.23 -1.30 15.65
N ASP A 240 52.03 -0.44 16.65
CA ASP A 240 51.88 -0.82 18.06
C ASP A 240 50.51 -1.46 18.37
N GLN A 241 49.60 -1.60 17.39
CA GLN A 241 48.32 -2.31 17.59
C GLN A 241 48.33 -3.76 17.09
N LEU A 242 49.33 -4.17 16.30
CA LEU A 242 49.51 -5.56 15.86
C LEU A 242 50.49 -6.31 16.77
N ILE A 243 50.23 -6.30 18.08
CA ILE A 243 51.14 -6.90 19.07
C ILE A 243 50.95 -8.43 19.16
N SER A 244 49.82 -8.97 18.68
CA SER A 244 49.52 -10.41 18.79
C SER A 244 49.32 -11.12 17.45
N HIS A 245 49.72 -12.39 17.41
CA HIS A 245 49.40 -13.30 16.31
C HIS A 245 47.89 -13.44 16.05
N VAL A 246 47.06 -13.27 17.09
CA VAL A 246 45.59 -13.32 16.97
C VAL A 246 45.08 -12.12 16.17
N GLN A 247 45.50 -10.90 16.52
CA GLN A 247 45.13 -9.69 15.76
C GLN A 247 45.60 -9.77 14.31
N LEU A 248 46.80 -10.29 14.09
CA LEU A 248 47.34 -10.47 12.74
C LEU A 248 46.57 -11.52 11.94
N GLY A 249 46.15 -12.61 12.59
CA GLY A 249 45.23 -13.60 12.02
C GLY A 249 43.88 -12.99 11.63
N ASN A 250 43.29 -12.21 12.52
CA ASN A 250 42.03 -11.49 12.28
C ASN A 250 42.16 -10.51 11.11
N ALA A 251 43.23 -9.71 11.07
CA ALA A 251 43.49 -8.77 9.99
C ALA A 251 43.59 -9.49 8.63
N ARG A 252 44.30 -10.61 8.57
CA ARG A 252 44.41 -11.43 7.35
C ARG A 252 43.07 -12.02 6.93
N ALA A 253 42.28 -12.52 7.88
CA ALA A 253 40.96 -13.07 7.60
C ALA A 253 40.00 -11.99 7.06
N SER A 254 39.95 -10.82 7.70
CA SER A 254 39.16 -9.68 7.22
C SER A 254 39.62 -9.21 5.84
N LEU A 255 40.93 -9.11 5.60
CA LEU A 255 41.47 -8.75 4.29
C LEU A 255 41.10 -9.76 3.20
N ALA A 256 41.17 -11.05 3.51
CA ALA A 256 40.76 -12.12 2.59
C ALA A 256 39.26 -12.06 2.27
N GLN A 257 38.42 -11.76 3.27
CA GLN A 257 36.98 -11.57 3.05
C GLN A 257 36.71 -10.35 2.14
N ILE A 258 37.37 -9.22 2.40
CA ILE A 258 37.26 -8.02 1.56
C ILE A 258 37.72 -8.32 0.13
N ARG A 259 38.83 -9.06 -0.05
CA ARG A 259 39.28 -9.51 -1.38
C ARG A 259 38.22 -10.35 -2.08
N GLY A 260 37.64 -11.33 -1.39
CA GLY A 260 36.57 -12.16 -1.95
C GLY A 260 35.37 -11.32 -2.38
N ASP A 261 34.99 -10.31 -1.60
CA ASP A 261 33.92 -9.38 -1.96
C ASP A 261 34.27 -8.51 -3.16
N VAL A 262 35.51 -8.03 -3.28
CA VAL A 262 35.98 -7.29 -4.48
C VAL A 262 35.90 -8.16 -5.72
N GLU A 263 36.45 -9.38 -5.70
CA GLU A 263 36.43 -10.29 -6.84
C GLU A 263 35.00 -10.71 -7.24
N ARG A 264 34.10 -10.81 -6.27
CA ARG A 264 32.68 -11.08 -6.53
C ARG A 264 31.96 -9.90 -7.18
N LEU A 265 32.27 -8.66 -6.78
CA LEU A 265 31.61 -7.46 -7.28
C LEU A 265 32.17 -7.01 -8.63
N LEU A 266 33.48 -7.15 -8.85
CA LEU A 266 34.17 -6.67 -10.06
C LEU A 266 33.48 -7.10 -11.38
N PRO A 267 33.09 -8.37 -11.61
CA PRO A 267 32.44 -8.78 -12.86
C PRO A 267 30.97 -8.30 -13.00
N GLN A 268 30.38 -7.72 -11.95
CA GLN A 268 28.99 -7.22 -11.97
C GLN A 268 28.88 -5.78 -12.49
N HIS A 269 30.02 -5.14 -12.77
CA HIS A 269 30.14 -3.78 -13.26
C HIS A 269 30.69 -3.77 -14.67
N GLU A 270 30.26 -2.79 -15.47
CA GLU A 270 30.80 -2.58 -16.81
C GLU A 270 32.31 -2.31 -16.76
N PRO A 271 33.06 -2.83 -17.76
CA PRO A 271 34.47 -2.48 -17.93
C PRO A 271 34.65 -0.96 -17.94
N ASP A 272 35.70 -0.48 -17.27
CA ASP A 272 36.08 0.95 -17.18
C ASP A 272 35.06 1.90 -16.53
N SER A 273 33.95 1.41 -15.99
CA SER A 273 33.08 2.20 -15.13
C SER A 273 33.84 2.71 -13.88
N PRO A 274 33.42 3.84 -13.27
CA PRO A 274 34.05 4.33 -12.05
C PRO A 274 34.09 3.29 -10.92
N ALA A 275 33.06 2.45 -10.82
CA ALA A 275 32.99 1.38 -9.84
C ALA A 275 34.01 0.26 -10.12
N SER A 276 34.17 -0.18 -11.38
CA SER A 276 35.14 -1.22 -11.73
C SER A 276 36.57 -0.73 -11.56
N ARG A 277 36.87 0.53 -11.92
CA ARG A 277 38.17 1.17 -11.63
C ARG A 277 38.45 1.21 -10.12
N MET A 278 37.49 1.66 -9.32
CA MET A 278 37.65 1.72 -7.87
C MET A 278 37.86 0.34 -7.23
N LEU A 279 37.15 -0.68 -7.70
CA LEU A 279 37.34 -2.07 -7.26
C LEU A 279 38.70 -2.64 -7.69
N ALA A 280 39.17 -2.32 -8.91
CA ALA A 280 40.48 -2.73 -9.40
C ALA A 280 41.61 -2.06 -8.59
N ASP A 281 41.50 -0.76 -8.32
CA ASP A 281 42.44 -0.03 -7.46
C ASP A 281 42.44 -0.60 -6.04
N LEU A 282 41.26 -0.92 -5.51
CA LEU A 282 41.13 -1.53 -4.20
C LEU A 282 41.77 -2.91 -4.15
N ARG A 283 41.65 -3.72 -5.21
CA ARG A 283 42.35 -5.02 -5.33
C ARG A 283 43.86 -4.85 -5.21
N VAL A 284 44.43 -3.89 -5.92
CA VAL A 284 45.88 -3.59 -5.85
C VAL A 284 46.27 -3.16 -4.43
N LYS A 285 45.49 -2.28 -3.80
CA LYS A 285 45.73 -1.85 -2.41
C LYS A 285 45.63 -3.01 -1.42
N ILE A 286 44.69 -3.93 -1.61
CA ILE A 286 44.56 -5.14 -0.80
C ILE A 286 45.81 -6.02 -0.91
N ASP A 287 46.33 -6.22 -2.11
CA ASP A 287 47.56 -7.01 -2.32
C ASP A 287 48.78 -6.36 -1.67
N GLN A 288 48.90 -5.03 -1.77
CA GLN A 288 49.94 -4.27 -1.07
C GLN A 288 49.82 -4.42 0.45
N TYR A 289 48.59 -4.30 0.99
CA TYR A 289 48.34 -4.42 2.42
C TYR A 289 48.60 -5.84 2.93
N LYS A 290 48.30 -6.87 2.14
CA LYS A 290 48.65 -8.26 2.44
C LYS A 290 50.15 -8.42 2.62
N ILE A 291 50.95 -7.88 1.70
CA ILE A 291 52.42 -7.92 1.80
C ILE A 291 52.89 -7.22 3.08
N GLN A 292 52.28 -6.09 3.45
CA GLN A 292 52.61 -5.39 4.69
C GLN A 292 52.30 -6.23 5.93
N LEU A 293 51.12 -6.86 6.02
CA LEU A 293 50.77 -7.78 7.11
C LEU A 293 51.69 -9.01 7.17
N GLU A 294 52.14 -9.52 6.01
CA GLU A 294 53.12 -10.61 5.98
C GLU A 294 54.48 -10.18 6.54
N ARG A 295 54.93 -8.95 6.25
CA ARG A 295 56.17 -8.39 6.81
C ARG A 295 56.08 -8.25 8.33
N ILE A 296 55.00 -7.66 8.84
CA ILE A 296 54.77 -7.51 10.30
C ILE A 296 54.70 -8.90 10.96
N GLY A 297 54.07 -9.87 10.31
CA GLY A 297 54.01 -11.23 10.85
C GLY A 297 55.35 -11.96 10.89
N ARG A 298 56.33 -11.56 10.07
CA ARG A 298 57.70 -12.11 10.15
C ARG A 298 58.51 -11.46 11.26
N THR A 299 58.35 -10.15 11.49
CA THR A 299 59.05 -9.46 12.59
C THR A 299 58.61 -10.00 13.94
N LEU A 300 57.31 -10.20 14.16
CA LEU A 300 56.77 -10.79 15.40
C LEU A 300 57.18 -12.26 15.65
N ARG A 301 57.72 -12.97 14.65
CA ARG A 301 58.24 -14.34 14.84
C ARG A 301 59.73 -14.36 15.15
N ALA A 302 60.43 -13.25 14.93
CA ALA A 302 61.87 -13.12 15.13
C ALA A 302 62.20 -12.52 16.51
N GLU A 303 61.22 -11.90 17.17
CA GLU A 303 61.22 -11.51 18.59
C GLU A 303 60.75 -12.68 19.47
#